data_AF-A0A8F5HTR7-F1
#
_entry.id   AF-A0A8F5HTR7-F1
#
_cell.length_a   1.000
_cell.length_b   1.000
_cell.length_c   1.000
_cell.angle_alpha   90.00
_cell.angle_beta   90.00
_cell.angle_gamma   90.00
#
_symmetry.space_group_name_H-M   'P 1'
#
loop_
_entity.id
_entity.type
_entity.pdbx_description
1 polymer ?
#
loop_
_entity_poly.entity_id
_entity_poly.type
_entity_poly.pdbx_seq_one_letter_code
_entity_poly.pdbx_strand_id
1 'polypeptide(L)'
;MFLWLMQIFILILMVLLAVAFITLLERSYMGISQRRRGPNKIWIWGLFQPVLDGVKLVVKTSIKPYHLNTMLFSLIPAINFMLFILFWAAMPFFFSLLQFSMNSLFTIVLLGMMGFGIMITGWASNNKYALFGSLRSMTQSISYEVSLSLVILGLMCIKNSFNFMIMWKGFNLIENMMSILFLIPIILMILAECGRTPFDLMEAESELVSGYNVEFSSTEFAFLF
;
A
#
# COMPACT_ATOMS: atom_id res chain seq x y z
N MET A 1 7.96 28.25 -5.07
CA MET A 1 6.85 27.52 -5.72
C MET A 1 7.34 26.51 -6.76
N PHE A 2 8.12 26.91 -7.77
CA PHE A 2 8.64 26.00 -8.80
C PHE A 2 9.48 24.82 -8.26
N LEU A 3 10.41 25.08 -7.33
CA LEU A 3 11.21 24.02 -6.69
C LEU A 3 10.35 22.99 -5.94
N TRP A 4 9.27 23.44 -5.31
CA TRP A 4 8.36 22.56 -4.56
C TRP A 4 7.55 21.68 -5.51
N LEU A 5 7.06 22.23 -6.62
CA LEU A 5 6.41 21.46 -7.68
C LEU A 5 7.35 20.41 -8.30
N MET A 6 8.62 20.76 -8.52
CA MET A 6 9.63 19.82 -9.01
C MET A 6 9.88 18.68 -8.01
N GLN A 7 9.94 18.97 -6.72
CA GLN A 7 10.11 17.94 -5.68
C GLN A 7 8.91 16.98 -5.65
N ILE A 8 7.67 17.48 -5.74
CA ILE A 8 6.47 16.65 -5.79
C ILE A 8 6.50 15.74 -7.02
N PHE A 9 6.84 16.31 -8.18
CA PHE A 9 6.92 15.54 -9.43
C PHE A 9 7.96 14.42 -9.34
N ILE A 10 9.15 14.73 -8.81
CA ILE A 10 10.21 13.73 -8.60
C ILE A 10 9.75 12.64 -7.63
N LEU A 11 9.06 12.99 -6.53
CA LEU A 11 8.53 12.00 -5.59
C LEU A 11 7.57 11.05 -6.28
N ILE A 12 6.57 11.57 -7.00
CA ILE A 12 5.57 10.74 -7.68
C ILE A 12 6.24 9.80 -8.68
N LEU A 13 7.18 10.32 -9.47
CA LEU A 13 7.90 9.53 -10.46
C LEU A 13 8.73 8.41 -9.81
N MET A 14 9.44 8.71 -8.72
CA MET A 14 10.26 7.72 -8.02
C MET A 14 9.41 6.65 -7.31
N VAL A 15 8.28 7.04 -6.69
CA VAL A 15 7.37 6.10 -6.05
C VAL A 15 6.75 5.15 -7.08
N LEU A 16 6.28 5.66 -8.21
CA LEU A 16 5.71 4.83 -9.29
C LEU A 16 6.73 3.85 -9.88
N LEU A 17 7.97 4.31 -10.10
CA LEU A 17 9.07 3.44 -10.55
C LEU A 17 9.40 2.37 -9.50
N ALA A 18 9.44 2.74 -8.22
CA ALA A 18 9.71 1.81 -7.14
C ALA A 18 8.64 0.70 -7.09
N VAL A 19 7.35 1.06 -7.13
CA VAL A 19 6.24 0.09 -7.17
C VAL A 19 6.37 -0.83 -8.37
N ALA A 20 6.63 -0.28 -9.57
CA ALA A 20 6.79 -1.08 -10.77
C ALA A 20 7.93 -2.12 -10.64
N PHE A 21 9.10 -1.73 -10.14
CA PHE A 21 10.21 -2.66 -9.98
C PHE A 21 10.04 -3.64 -8.82
N ILE A 22 9.31 -3.29 -7.77
CA ILE A 22 8.96 -4.21 -6.68
C ILE A 22 8.20 -5.42 -7.22
N THR A 23 7.31 -5.25 -8.20
CA THR A 23 6.57 -6.38 -8.82
C THR A 23 7.49 -7.38 -9.53
N LEU A 24 8.54 -6.88 -10.19
CA LEU A 24 9.54 -7.71 -10.85
C LEU A 24 10.40 -8.44 -9.82
N LEU A 25 10.82 -7.72 -8.77
CA LEU A 25 11.59 -8.30 -7.67
C LEU A 25 10.80 -9.42 -7.01
N GLU A 26 9.54 -9.18 -6.67
CA GLU A 26 8.64 -10.16 -6.08
C GLU A 26 8.57 -11.45 -6.93
N ARG A 27 8.31 -11.34 -8.25
CA ARG A 27 8.29 -12.50 -9.15
C ARG A 27 9.64 -13.22 -9.25
N SER A 28 10.75 -12.48 -9.20
CA SER A 28 12.10 -13.04 -9.30
C SER A 28 12.51 -13.79 -8.03
N TYR A 29 12.27 -13.21 -6.85
CA TYR A 29 12.57 -13.82 -5.56
C TYR A 29 11.70 -15.04 -5.29
N MET A 30 10.39 -14.97 -5.57
CA MET A 30 9.52 -16.14 -5.48
C MET A 30 9.92 -17.24 -6.47
N GLY A 31 10.40 -16.87 -7.66
CA GLY A 31 10.95 -17.84 -8.59
C GLY A 31 12.12 -18.59 -7.99
N ILE A 32 13.12 -17.85 -7.50
CA ILE A 32 14.36 -18.42 -6.94
C ILE A 32 14.05 -19.34 -5.74
N SER A 33 13.17 -18.93 -4.83
CA SER A 33 12.79 -19.75 -3.67
C SER A 33 12.09 -21.05 -4.09
N GLN A 34 11.27 -21.01 -5.14
CA GLN A 34 10.57 -22.16 -5.72
C GLN A 34 11.44 -22.95 -6.72
N ARG A 35 12.76 -22.67 -6.81
CA ARG A 35 13.70 -23.29 -7.77
C ARG A 35 13.28 -23.16 -9.24
N ARG A 36 12.56 -22.10 -9.60
CA ARG A 36 12.24 -21.73 -10.97
C ARG A 36 12.85 -20.36 -11.31
N ARG A 37 13.01 -20.05 -12.60
CA ARG A 37 13.44 -18.70 -12.99
C ARG A 37 12.25 -17.75 -13.02
N GLY A 38 12.48 -16.52 -12.58
CA GLY A 38 11.53 -15.41 -12.74
C GLY A 38 11.41 -14.94 -14.20
N PRO A 39 10.80 -13.77 -14.43
CA PRO A 39 10.67 -13.21 -15.77
C PRO A 39 12.05 -12.89 -16.36
N ASN A 40 12.53 -13.69 -17.31
CA ASN A 40 13.85 -13.52 -17.96
C ASN A 40 13.77 -13.26 -19.47
N LYS A 41 12.57 -13.32 -20.08
CA LYS A 41 12.41 -13.28 -21.55
C LYS A 41 12.35 -11.87 -22.13
N ILE A 42 11.80 -10.92 -21.38
CA ILE A 42 11.59 -9.56 -21.86
C ILE A 42 12.88 -8.77 -21.69
N TRP A 43 13.53 -8.48 -22.82
CA TRP A 43 14.77 -7.70 -22.85
C TRP A 43 15.85 -8.26 -21.88
N ILE A 44 16.78 -7.43 -21.44
CA ILE A 44 17.84 -7.80 -20.50
C ILE A 44 17.21 -8.16 -19.14
N TRP A 45 17.30 -9.44 -18.75
CA TRP A 45 16.85 -9.99 -17.45
C TRP A 45 15.43 -9.62 -17.02
N GLY A 46 14.52 -9.36 -17.96
CA GLY A 46 13.14 -9.03 -17.63
C GLY A 46 12.90 -7.59 -17.19
N LEU A 47 13.90 -6.70 -17.20
CA LEU A 47 13.78 -5.34 -16.62
C LEU A 47 12.59 -4.53 -17.17
N PHE A 48 12.20 -4.75 -18.43
CA PHE A 48 11.07 -4.06 -19.06
C PHE A 48 9.70 -4.71 -18.78
N GLN A 49 9.63 -5.80 -18.01
CA GLN A 49 8.38 -6.49 -17.69
C GLN A 49 7.33 -5.57 -17.04
N PRO A 50 7.64 -4.76 -16.01
CA PRO A 50 6.63 -3.93 -15.36
C PRO A 50 6.03 -2.88 -16.29
N VAL A 51 6.85 -2.34 -17.20
CA VAL A 51 6.41 -1.37 -18.20
C VAL A 51 5.41 -2.02 -19.16
N LEU A 52 5.70 -3.23 -19.63
CA LEU A 52 4.78 -3.97 -20.52
C LEU A 52 3.49 -4.38 -19.82
N ASP A 53 3.56 -4.78 -18.54
CA ASP A 53 2.38 -5.11 -17.74
C ASP A 53 1.49 -3.86 -17.55
N GLY A 54 2.09 -2.70 -17.28
CA GLY A 54 1.38 -1.42 -17.21
C GLY A 54 0.72 -1.03 -18.54
N VAL A 55 1.47 -1.06 -19.65
CA VAL A 55 0.94 -0.76 -21.00
C VAL A 55 -0.22 -1.70 -21.36
N LYS A 56 -0.09 -2.99 -21.03
CA LYS A 56 -1.15 -3.99 -21.25
C LYS A 56 -2.43 -3.62 -20.51
N LEU A 57 -2.34 -3.19 -19.25
CA LEU A 57 -3.51 -2.82 -18.45
C LEU A 57 -4.19 -1.55 -18.97
N VAL A 58 -3.42 -0.59 -19.48
CA VAL A 58 -3.95 0.66 -20.07
C VAL A 58 -4.66 0.40 -21.41
N VAL A 59 -4.12 -0.49 -22.24
CA VAL A 59 -4.71 -0.83 -23.55
C VAL A 59 -5.93 -1.74 -23.42
N LYS A 60 -6.03 -2.51 -22.33
CA LYS A 60 -7.16 -3.40 -22.08
C LYS A 60 -8.45 -2.59 -21.87
N THR A 61 -9.54 -3.04 -22.48
CA THR A 61 -10.86 -2.42 -22.30
C THR A 61 -11.37 -2.60 -20.87
N SER A 62 -11.86 -1.53 -20.25
CA SER A 62 -12.57 -1.58 -18.97
C SER A 62 -13.96 -2.22 -19.16
N ILE A 63 -14.16 -3.41 -18.62
CA ILE A 63 -15.46 -4.10 -18.63
C ILE A 63 -16.14 -3.78 -17.30
N LYS A 64 -17.25 -3.05 -17.35
CA LYS A 64 -18.05 -2.69 -16.17
C LYS A 64 -19.36 -3.50 -16.18
N PRO A 65 -19.62 -4.37 -15.20
CA PRO A 65 -20.91 -5.06 -15.09
C PRO A 65 -22.09 -4.08 -14.94
N TYR A 66 -23.29 -4.53 -15.34
CA TYR A 66 -24.51 -3.72 -15.32
C TYR A 66 -25.03 -3.41 -13.91
N HIS A 67 -24.68 -4.22 -12.91
CA HIS A 67 -25.22 -4.10 -11.55
C HIS A 67 -24.38 -3.22 -10.61
N LEU A 68 -23.40 -2.48 -11.16
CA LEU A 68 -22.44 -1.68 -10.40
C LEU A 68 -22.95 -0.29 -10.02
N ASN A 69 -22.44 0.23 -8.90
CA ASN A 69 -22.47 1.67 -8.66
C ASN A 69 -21.32 2.35 -9.41
N THR A 70 -21.59 2.84 -10.62
CA THR A 70 -20.58 3.36 -11.57
C THR A 70 -19.76 4.53 -11.04
N MET A 71 -20.39 5.45 -10.28
CA MET A 71 -19.71 6.58 -9.66
C MET A 71 -18.65 6.10 -8.67
N LEU A 72 -19.07 5.29 -7.69
CA LEU A 72 -18.18 4.79 -6.66
C LEU A 72 -17.09 3.88 -7.24
N PHE A 73 -17.48 2.96 -8.13
CA PHE A 73 -16.56 1.99 -8.73
C PHE A 73 -15.35 2.64 -9.41
N SER A 74 -15.55 3.77 -10.08
CA SER A 74 -14.44 4.50 -10.75
C SER A 74 -13.69 5.46 -9.82
N LEU A 75 -14.38 6.10 -8.87
CA LEU A 75 -13.78 7.13 -8.01
C LEU A 75 -12.90 6.55 -6.91
N ILE A 76 -13.29 5.42 -6.29
CA ILE A 76 -12.61 4.92 -5.08
C ILE A 76 -11.18 4.45 -5.36
N PRO A 77 -10.88 3.69 -6.45
CA PRO A 77 -9.49 3.35 -6.78
C PRO A 77 -8.61 4.59 -6.93
N ALA A 78 -9.14 5.66 -7.55
CA ALA A 78 -8.41 6.91 -7.70
C ALA A 78 -8.19 7.61 -6.34
N ILE A 79 -9.18 7.60 -5.45
CA ILE A 79 -9.05 8.15 -4.09
C ILE A 79 -7.98 7.38 -3.29
N ASN A 80 -7.99 6.05 -3.35
CA ASN A 80 -6.99 5.22 -2.65
C ASN A 80 -5.58 5.49 -3.17
N PHE A 81 -5.42 5.62 -4.49
CA PHE A 81 -4.13 5.99 -5.08
C PHE A 81 -3.67 7.39 -4.64
N MET A 82 -4.58 8.36 -4.54
CA MET A 82 -4.26 9.69 -4.01
C MET A 82 -3.86 9.65 -2.53
N LEU A 83 -4.56 8.86 -1.71
CA LEU A 83 -4.18 8.63 -0.30
C LEU A 83 -2.79 8.01 -0.20
N PHE A 84 -2.45 7.07 -1.09
CA PHE A 84 -1.13 6.44 -1.15
C PHE A 84 -0.01 7.46 -1.44
N ILE A 85 -0.22 8.35 -2.41
CA ILE A 85 0.74 9.44 -2.69
C ILE A 85 0.88 10.38 -1.48
N LEU A 86 -0.24 10.73 -0.83
CA LEU A 86 -0.24 11.57 0.37
C LEU A 86 0.53 10.93 1.52
N PHE A 87 0.40 9.61 1.70
CA PHE A 87 1.16 8.85 2.69
C PHE A 87 2.66 8.94 2.45
N TRP A 88 3.10 8.76 1.21
CA TRP A 88 4.52 8.95 0.85
C TRP A 88 4.99 10.39 1.01
N ALA A 89 4.15 11.38 0.70
CA ALA A 89 4.50 12.79 0.89
C ALA A 89 4.68 13.16 2.38
N ALA A 90 4.01 12.44 3.28
CA ALA A 90 4.15 12.59 4.73
C ALA A 90 5.42 11.92 5.29
N MET A 91 6.04 10.97 4.58
CA MET A 91 7.24 10.29 5.08
C MET A 91 8.47 11.23 5.13
N PRO A 92 9.36 11.07 6.13
CA PRO A 92 10.55 11.90 6.24
C PRO A 92 11.55 11.54 5.13
N PHE A 93 11.73 12.46 4.18
CA PHE A 93 12.82 12.43 3.19
C PHE A 93 13.85 13.52 3.49
N PHE A 94 15.05 13.39 2.89
CA PHE A 94 16.07 14.46 2.92
C PHE A 94 15.49 15.81 2.49
N PHE A 95 14.62 15.80 1.49
CA PHE A 95 13.78 16.94 1.09
C PHE A 95 12.34 16.67 1.52
N SER A 96 12.06 16.87 2.79
CA SER A 96 10.72 16.68 3.35
C SER A 96 9.72 17.64 2.69
N LEU A 97 8.69 17.08 2.06
CA LEU A 97 7.65 17.82 1.35
C LEU A 97 6.59 18.41 2.29
N LEU A 98 6.15 17.60 3.25
CA LEU A 98 5.16 17.97 4.26
C LEU A 98 5.81 17.89 5.64
N GLN A 99 6.29 19.03 6.15
CA GLN A 99 6.76 19.14 7.53
C GLN A 99 5.67 19.75 8.40
N PHE A 100 5.05 18.93 9.23
CA PHE A 100 4.17 19.39 10.31
C PHE A 100 4.61 18.74 11.63
N SER A 101 4.29 19.38 12.76
CA SER A 101 4.68 18.88 14.08
C SER A 101 4.05 17.52 14.42
N MET A 102 2.85 17.26 13.91
CA MET A 102 2.04 16.05 14.18
C MET A 102 2.06 15.05 13.02
N ASN A 103 3.16 14.99 12.27
CA ASN A 103 3.27 14.17 11.07
C ASN A 103 3.01 12.67 11.32
N SER A 104 3.44 12.14 12.47
CA SER A 104 3.23 10.73 12.80
C SER A 104 1.78 10.36 13.11
N LEU A 105 1.02 11.28 13.68
CA LEU A 105 -0.43 11.10 13.87
C LEU A 105 -1.16 11.19 12.53
N PHE A 106 -0.73 12.10 11.65
CA PHE A 106 -1.30 12.24 10.32
C PHE A 106 -1.17 10.94 9.51
N THR A 107 -0.02 10.25 9.57
CA THR A 107 0.12 8.96 8.87
C THR A 107 -0.76 7.85 9.43
N ILE A 108 -1.05 7.84 10.74
CA ILE A 108 -1.98 6.86 11.32
C ILE A 108 -3.38 7.09 10.75
N VAL A 109 -3.82 8.34 10.65
CA VAL A 109 -5.12 8.70 10.05
C VAL A 109 -5.19 8.29 8.57
N LEU A 110 -4.10 8.51 7.81
CA LEU A 110 -4.05 8.11 6.40
C LEU A 110 -4.16 6.59 6.22
N LEU A 111 -3.52 5.80 7.09
CA LEU A 111 -3.62 4.34 7.06
C LEU A 111 -5.07 3.87 7.26
N GLY A 112 -5.76 4.40 8.26
CA GLY A 112 -7.18 4.08 8.48
C GLY A 112 -8.08 4.45 7.29
N MET A 113 -7.85 5.60 6.67
CA MET A 113 -8.59 6.02 5.47
C MET A 113 -8.39 5.05 4.29
N MET A 114 -7.18 4.51 4.10
CA MET A 114 -6.92 3.51 3.06
C MET A 114 -7.69 2.21 3.30
N GLY A 115 -7.75 1.75 4.56
CA GLY A 115 -8.56 0.61 4.98
C GLY A 115 -10.02 0.80 4.55
N PHE A 116 -10.65 1.91 4.93
CA PHE A 116 -12.03 2.21 4.50
C PHE A 116 -12.20 2.23 2.98
N GLY A 117 -11.20 2.69 2.23
CA GLY A 117 -11.19 2.64 0.78
C GLY A 117 -11.49 1.26 0.22
N ILE A 118 -10.88 0.20 0.76
CA ILE A 118 -11.06 -1.20 0.32
C ILE A 118 -12.49 -1.71 0.62
N MET A 119 -13.18 -1.15 1.61
CA MET A 119 -14.56 -1.52 1.93
C MET A 119 -15.49 -1.06 0.82
N ILE A 120 -15.31 0.21 0.44
CA ILE A 120 -16.20 0.88 -0.49
C ILE A 120 -15.99 0.29 -1.89
N THR A 121 -14.78 -0.17 -2.26
CA THR A 121 -14.55 -0.87 -3.54
C THR A 121 -15.36 -2.17 -3.61
N GLY A 122 -15.34 -2.99 -2.55
CA GLY A 122 -16.13 -4.21 -2.47
C GLY A 122 -17.63 -3.93 -2.53
N TRP A 123 -18.11 -2.92 -1.82
CA TRP A 123 -19.51 -2.53 -1.87
C TRP A 123 -19.93 -1.98 -3.25
N ALA A 124 -19.06 -1.21 -3.91
CA ALA A 124 -19.33 -0.64 -5.23
C ALA A 124 -19.49 -1.70 -6.33
N SER A 125 -18.81 -2.85 -6.19
CA SER A 125 -18.88 -3.99 -7.11
C SER A 125 -20.23 -4.76 -7.05
N ASN A 126 -21.03 -4.57 -6.00
CA ASN A 126 -22.36 -5.18 -5.85
C ASN A 126 -22.42 -6.71 -6.13
N ASN A 127 -21.32 -7.42 -5.86
CA ASN A 127 -21.21 -8.86 -5.98
C ASN A 127 -20.98 -9.48 -4.61
N LYS A 128 -21.63 -10.61 -4.34
CA LYS A 128 -21.58 -11.29 -3.04
C LYS A 128 -20.15 -11.67 -2.67
N TYR A 129 -19.35 -12.17 -3.61
CA TYR A 129 -17.97 -12.58 -3.34
C TYR A 129 -17.07 -11.41 -2.98
N ALA A 130 -17.16 -10.32 -3.75
CA ALA A 130 -16.40 -9.11 -3.49
C ALA A 130 -16.82 -8.42 -2.19
N LEU A 131 -18.12 -8.44 -1.85
CA LEU A 131 -18.60 -7.96 -0.56
C LEU A 131 -18.01 -8.78 0.60
N PHE A 132 -18.03 -10.12 0.53
CA PHE A 132 -17.43 -10.96 1.57
C PHE A 132 -15.92 -10.76 1.70
N GLY A 133 -15.19 -10.61 0.59
CA GLY A 133 -13.77 -10.28 0.61
C GLY A 133 -13.49 -8.93 1.27
N SER A 134 -14.26 -7.91 0.91
CA SER A 134 -14.11 -6.58 1.50
C SER A 134 -14.41 -6.56 3.01
N LEU A 135 -15.44 -7.27 3.47
CA LEU A 135 -15.75 -7.38 4.90
C LEU A 135 -14.63 -8.08 5.67
N ARG A 136 -14.02 -9.14 5.12
CA ARG A 136 -12.86 -9.80 5.75
C ARG A 136 -11.66 -8.85 5.81
N SER A 137 -11.36 -8.15 4.72
CA SER A 137 -10.28 -7.16 4.70
C SER A 137 -10.50 -6.01 5.69
N MET A 138 -11.76 -5.60 5.92
CA MET A 138 -12.09 -4.60 6.93
C MET A 138 -11.86 -5.12 8.34
N THR A 139 -12.31 -6.34 8.64
CA THR A 139 -12.08 -6.91 9.98
C THR A 139 -10.59 -7.04 10.28
N GLN A 140 -9.78 -7.36 9.27
CA GLN A 140 -8.34 -7.44 9.38
C GLN A 140 -7.73 -6.04 9.63
N SER A 141 -7.94 -5.08 8.74
CA SER A 141 -7.38 -3.73 8.86
C SER A 141 -7.76 -3.08 10.19
N ILE A 142 -9.02 -3.12 10.62
CA ILE A 142 -9.44 -2.54 11.91
C ILE A 142 -8.68 -3.18 13.09
N SER A 143 -8.48 -4.50 13.07
CA SER A 143 -7.81 -5.20 14.18
C SER A 143 -6.31 -4.88 14.27
N TYR A 144 -5.64 -4.74 13.13
CA TYR A 144 -4.20 -4.50 13.05
C TYR A 144 -3.83 -3.02 13.06
N GLU A 145 -4.73 -2.13 12.62
CA GLU A 145 -4.56 -0.69 12.72
C GLU A 145 -4.52 -0.22 14.18
N VAL A 146 -5.44 -0.71 15.02
CA VAL A 146 -5.44 -0.35 16.46
C VAL A 146 -4.14 -0.79 17.12
N SER A 147 -3.67 -2.01 16.87
CA SER A 147 -2.43 -2.49 17.46
C SER A 147 -1.20 -1.77 16.91
N LEU A 148 -1.15 -1.50 15.60
CA LEU A 148 -0.09 -0.71 14.96
C LEU A 148 -0.03 0.71 15.53
N SER A 149 -1.18 1.38 15.69
CA SER A 149 -1.25 2.72 16.25
C SER A 149 -0.70 2.79 17.68
N LEU A 150 -1.01 1.81 18.53
CA LEU A 150 -0.48 1.71 19.89
C LEU A 150 1.04 1.54 19.91
N VAL A 151 1.58 0.75 18.99
CA VAL A 151 3.02 0.55 18.91
C VAL A 151 3.74 1.81 18.41
N ILE A 152 3.21 2.49 17.40
CA ILE A 152 3.77 3.76 16.92
C ILE A 152 3.70 4.81 18.04
N LEU A 153 2.58 4.89 18.78
CA LEU A 153 2.47 5.76 19.96
C LEU A 153 3.53 5.43 21.02
N GLY A 154 3.81 4.15 21.27
CA GLY A 154 4.90 3.72 22.15
C GLY A 154 6.27 4.28 21.72
N LEU A 155 6.57 4.23 20.42
CA LEU A 155 7.79 4.84 19.87
C LEU A 155 7.82 6.37 20.00
N MET A 156 6.66 7.02 19.84
CA MET A 156 6.55 8.47 20.04
C MET A 156 6.84 8.86 21.48
N CYS A 157 6.36 8.09 22.45
CA CYS A 157 6.63 8.31 23.87
C CYS A 157 8.11 8.15 24.20
N ILE A 158 8.80 7.15 23.62
CA ILE A 158 10.25 6.98 23.83
C ILE A 158 11.02 8.20 23.30
N LYS A 159 10.63 8.75 22.15
CA LYS A 159 11.31 9.91 21.54
C LYS A 159 10.85 11.26 22.08
N ASN A 160 9.75 11.30 22.83
CA ASN A 160 9.04 12.53 23.24
C ASN A 160 8.76 13.49 22.07
N SER A 161 8.42 12.96 20.89
CA SER A 161 8.07 13.81 19.74
C SER A 161 7.13 13.12 18.76
N PHE A 162 6.27 13.92 18.13
CA PHE A 162 5.32 13.49 17.08
C PHE A 162 5.84 13.70 15.66
N ASN A 163 7.06 14.21 15.51
CA ASN A 163 7.63 14.51 14.21
C ASN A 163 8.55 13.36 13.75
N PHE A 164 8.20 12.72 12.64
CA PHE A 164 9.03 11.66 12.04
C PHE A 164 10.44 12.13 11.69
N MET A 165 10.66 13.42 11.42
CA MET A 165 12.00 13.92 11.14
C MET A 165 12.93 13.77 12.36
N ILE A 166 12.38 13.87 13.57
CA ILE A 166 13.14 13.68 14.81
C ILE A 166 13.42 12.19 15.04
N MET A 167 12.47 11.32 14.71
CA MET A 167 12.67 9.87 14.75
C MET A 167 13.70 9.40 13.71
N TRP A 168 13.71 10.02 12.53
CA TRP A 168 14.63 9.68 11.45
C TRP A 168 16.09 10.02 11.74
N LYS A 169 16.35 11.07 12.54
CA LYS A 169 17.70 11.39 13.06
C LYS A 169 18.28 10.28 13.95
N GLY A 170 17.45 9.30 14.32
CA GLY A 170 17.85 8.14 15.10
C GLY A 170 17.57 8.31 16.59
N PHE A 171 17.62 7.18 17.27
CA PHE A 171 17.40 7.05 18.70
C PHE A 171 18.74 7.00 19.45
N ASN A 172 18.73 7.50 20.68
CA ASN A 172 19.88 7.35 21.59
C ASN A 172 20.05 5.87 22.01
N LEU A 173 21.20 5.51 22.60
CA LEU A 173 21.47 4.12 23.04
C LEU A 173 20.37 3.56 23.95
N ILE A 174 19.90 4.33 24.93
CA ILE A 174 18.84 3.92 25.87
C ILE A 174 17.50 3.76 25.14
N GLU A 175 17.17 4.71 24.26
CA GLU A 175 15.96 4.68 23.44
C GLU A 175 15.96 3.46 22.50
N ASN A 176 17.11 3.13 21.90
CA ASN A 176 17.28 1.95 21.04
C ASN A 176 16.97 0.66 21.80
N MET A 177 17.52 0.50 23.01
CA MET A 177 17.27 -0.68 23.84
C MET A 177 15.78 -0.88 24.15
N MET A 178 15.06 0.22 24.41
CA MET A 178 13.61 0.17 24.62
C MET A 178 12.84 -0.12 23.33
N SER A 179 13.26 0.45 22.20
CA SER A 179 12.61 0.27 20.89
C SER A 179 12.69 -1.16 20.34
N ILE A 180 13.70 -1.94 20.75
CA ILE A 180 13.90 -3.32 20.31
C ILE A 180 12.68 -4.20 20.63
N LEU A 181 11.98 -3.93 21.75
CA LEU A 181 10.76 -4.64 22.12
C LEU A 181 9.64 -4.47 21.08
N PHE A 182 9.63 -3.36 20.35
CA PHE A 182 8.61 -3.04 19.36
C PHE A 182 8.95 -3.52 17.94
N LEU A 183 10.19 -3.93 17.66
CA LEU A 183 10.61 -4.32 16.30
C LEU A 183 9.79 -5.50 15.74
N ILE A 184 9.68 -6.60 16.50
CA ILE A 184 8.96 -7.80 16.04
C ILE A 184 7.46 -7.52 15.88
N PRO A 185 6.76 -6.92 16.87
CA PRO A 185 5.37 -6.53 16.72
C PRO A 185 5.12 -5.64 15.50
N ILE A 186 5.95 -4.61 15.26
CA ILE A 186 5.77 -3.69 14.13
C ILE A 186 5.82 -4.44 12.80
N ILE A 187 6.82 -5.31 12.61
CA ILE A 187 6.97 -6.05 11.36
C ILE A 187 5.75 -6.94 11.12
N LEU A 188 5.27 -7.65 12.15
CA LEU A 188 4.10 -8.50 12.03
C LEU A 188 2.82 -7.70 11.73
N MET A 189 2.63 -6.56 12.40
CA MET A 189 1.46 -5.71 12.16
C MET A 189 1.49 -5.08 10.77
N ILE A 190 2.65 -4.65 10.28
CA ILE A 190 2.78 -4.12 8.90
C ILE A 190 2.48 -5.21 7.87
N LEU A 191 2.96 -6.44 8.07
CA LEU A 191 2.66 -7.56 7.17
C LEU A 191 1.15 -7.86 7.14
N ALA A 192 0.51 -7.83 8.31
CA ALA A 192 -0.91 -8.06 8.44
C ALA A 192 -1.75 -6.92 7.84
N GLU A 193 -1.37 -5.66 8.05
CA GLU A 193 -2.10 -4.52 7.49
C GLU A 193 -2.03 -4.47 5.97
N CYS A 194 -0.87 -4.77 5.40
CA CYS A 194 -0.68 -4.84 3.95
C CYS A 194 -1.33 -6.09 3.30
N GLY A 195 -1.98 -6.97 4.07
CA GLY A 195 -2.62 -8.19 3.56
C GLY A 195 -1.64 -9.18 2.93
N ARG A 196 -0.35 -9.15 3.30
CA ARG A 196 0.67 -10.02 2.69
C ARG A 196 0.74 -11.36 3.41
N THR A 197 1.16 -12.39 2.68
CA THR A 197 1.36 -13.75 3.24
C THR A 197 2.24 -13.70 4.49
N PRO A 198 1.84 -14.32 5.61
CA PRO A 198 0.77 -15.32 5.77
C PRO A 198 -0.66 -14.77 5.99
N PHE A 199 -0.84 -13.46 6.11
CA PHE A 199 -2.13 -12.83 6.44
C PHE A 199 -2.92 -12.40 5.18
N ASP A 200 -2.96 -13.26 4.17
CA ASP A 200 -3.66 -12.99 2.90
C ASP A 200 -5.13 -13.44 2.94
N LEU A 201 -5.88 -12.88 3.89
CA LEU A 201 -7.33 -13.13 4.00
C LEU A 201 -8.14 -12.17 3.10
N MET A 202 -7.50 -11.11 2.59
CA MET A 202 -8.13 -10.06 1.80
C MET A 202 -8.37 -10.52 0.35
N GLU A 203 -7.38 -11.17 -0.26
CA GLU A 203 -7.48 -11.67 -1.64
C GLU A 203 -7.82 -13.14 -1.68
N ALA A 204 -7.33 -13.93 -0.70
CA ALA A 204 -7.67 -15.33 -0.43
C ALA A 204 -8.08 -16.10 -1.70
N GLU A 205 -7.17 -16.22 -2.67
CA GLU A 205 -7.45 -16.72 -4.03
C GLU A 205 -8.16 -18.08 -4.03
N SER A 206 -7.85 -18.93 -3.04
CA SER A 206 -8.45 -20.26 -2.88
C SER A 206 -9.94 -20.24 -2.51
N GLU A 207 -10.42 -19.17 -1.87
CA GLU A 207 -11.78 -19.09 -1.33
C GLU A 207 -12.65 -18.08 -2.08
N LEU A 208 -12.06 -16.94 -2.48
CA LEU A 208 -12.79 -15.80 -3.03
C LEU A 208 -12.36 -15.41 -4.44
N VAL A 209 -11.61 -16.28 -5.13
CA VAL A 209 -11.01 -16.06 -6.47
C VAL A 209 -9.96 -14.94 -6.46
N SER A 210 -10.35 -13.72 -6.07
CA SER A 210 -9.47 -12.58 -5.87
C SER A 210 -10.03 -11.51 -4.89
N GLY A 211 -11.07 -11.85 -4.12
CA GLY A 211 -11.57 -11.00 -3.03
C GLY A 211 -12.27 -9.72 -3.51
N TYR A 212 -11.82 -8.55 -3.03
CA TYR A 212 -12.44 -7.25 -3.32
C TYR A 212 -12.18 -6.75 -4.75
N ASN A 213 -11.16 -7.28 -5.44
CA ASN A 213 -10.73 -6.80 -6.76
C ASN A 213 -11.36 -7.57 -7.94
N VAL A 214 -12.24 -8.56 -7.69
CA VAL A 214 -12.78 -9.53 -8.68
C VAL A 214 -13.35 -8.89 -9.94
N GLU A 215 -14.00 -7.74 -9.82
CA GLU A 215 -14.70 -7.10 -10.95
C GLU A 215 -13.90 -5.99 -11.61
N PHE A 216 -12.78 -5.59 -11.01
CA PHE A 216 -11.97 -4.49 -11.52
C PHE A 216 -11.15 -4.98 -12.72
N SER A 217 -11.14 -4.15 -13.77
CA SER A 217 -10.41 -4.45 -15.00
C SER A 217 -9.63 -3.24 -15.48
N SER A 218 -8.60 -3.49 -16.30
CA SER A 218 -7.80 -2.45 -16.96
C SER A 218 -7.16 -1.46 -15.97
N THR A 219 -7.41 -0.16 -16.14
CA THR A 219 -6.83 0.94 -15.37
C THR A 219 -7.33 1.00 -13.93
N GLU A 220 -8.59 0.69 -13.67
CA GLU A 220 -9.15 0.71 -12.30
C GLU A 220 -8.53 -0.38 -11.43
N PHE A 221 -8.20 -1.54 -12.03
CA PHE A 221 -7.40 -2.58 -11.36
C PHE A 221 -5.97 -2.10 -11.10
N ALA A 222 -5.35 -1.40 -12.06
CA ALA A 222 -3.99 -0.90 -11.91
C ALA A 222 -3.83 0.14 -10.79
N PHE A 223 -4.90 0.85 -10.39
CA PHE A 223 -4.86 1.77 -9.25
C PHE A 223 -5.04 1.09 -7.90
N LEU A 224 -5.65 -0.10 -7.86
CA LEU A 224 -5.80 -0.90 -6.64
C LEU A 224 -4.56 -1.75 -6.34
N PHE A 225 -3.86 -2.14 -7.40
CA PHE A 225 -2.64 -2.96 -7.34
C PHE A 225 -1.41 -2.13 -6.96
#